data_AF-A0A1Y6F9A3-F1
#
_entry.id   AF-A0A1Y6F9A3-F1
#
_cell.length_a   1.000
_cell.length_b   1.000
_cell.length_c   1.000
_cell.angle_alpha   90.00
_cell.angle_beta   90.00
_cell.angle_gamma   90.00
#
_symmetry.space_group_name_H-M   'P 1'
#
loop_
_entity.id
_entity.type
_entity.pdbx_description
1 polymer ?
#
loop_
_entity_poly.entity_id
_entity_poly.type
_entity_poly.pdbx_seq_one_letter_code
_entity_poly.pdbx_strand_id
1 'polypeptide(L)'
;MNPKPAIRLTLLAGAALMLQGCLIAALPVVAGGALATRDVAREAGRSTAPKAQTSEPTGEVRVAGTASAATPPPSAATPQSSATTASAQDWRVSELTELPAPTGAGVAASGSAPGTYNAFASYALAQAALAPKEAKSAVLANPGSLDGKRVECRSQPRAVLIDLDPDGRMFALDGAIPSDPGIVAKLDQLRRQDVTIGWISSRLMIDAERIRDRLSASGLDPLGEDTLLLMNSFDERKQTRRAAFASDYCLIAIAGDTMSDFDELYDYLKNPDMATRLFALRNAGWFITPPPITSTPLATAPMTQE
;
A
#
# COMPACT_ATOMS: atom_id res chain seq x y z
N MET A 1 4.69 -30.30 -66.33
CA MET A 1 3.44 -30.90 -66.86
C MET A 1 3.22 -32.23 -66.13
N ASN A 2 2.14 -32.27 -65.34
CA ASN A 2 1.55 -33.35 -64.53
C ASN A 2 2.43 -34.44 -63.89
N PRO A 3 2.56 -34.43 -62.56
CA PRO A 3 2.59 -35.64 -61.75
C PRO A 3 1.17 -36.11 -61.34
N LYS A 4 1.04 -37.43 -61.22
CA LYS A 4 -0.15 -38.25 -60.97
C LYS A 4 -0.72 -38.08 -59.54
N PRO A 5 -2.00 -38.46 -59.32
CA PRO A 5 -2.63 -38.41 -58.00
C PRO A 5 -2.35 -39.70 -57.21
N ALA A 6 -2.19 -39.59 -55.88
CA ALA A 6 -2.27 -40.73 -54.99
C ALA A 6 -2.94 -40.31 -53.67
N ILE A 7 -4.16 -40.82 -53.52
CA ILE A 7 -5.05 -40.77 -52.36
C ILE A 7 -4.47 -41.66 -51.25
N ARG A 8 -4.42 -41.16 -50.00
CA ARG A 8 -4.42 -41.96 -48.76
C ARG A 8 -5.21 -41.15 -47.71
N LEU A 9 -6.52 -41.40 -47.62
CA LEU A 9 -7.17 -42.32 -46.68
C LEU A 9 -6.94 -41.94 -45.22
N THR A 10 -7.80 -41.03 -44.76
CA THR A 10 -8.10 -40.73 -43.36
C THR A 10 -8.83 -41.91 -42.73
N LEU A 11 -8.36 -42.41 -41.59
CA LEU A 11 -9.15 -43.24 -40.68
C LEU A 11 -9.15 -42.60 -39.29
N LEU A 12 -10.33 -42.21 -38.85
CA LEU A 12 -10.67 -41.81 -37.49
C LEU A 12 -11.08 -43.06 -36.68
N ALA A 13 -10.99 -42.93 -35.35
CA ALA A 13 -11.51 -43.77 -34.25
C ALA A 13 -10.41 -44.54 -33.49
N GLY A 14 -10.34 -44.53 -32.17
CA GLY A 14 -11.25 -44.00 -31.16
C GLY A 14 -10.61 -44.06 -29.77
N ALA A 15 -11.22 -43.33 -28.85
CA ALA A 15 -10.84 -43.17 -27.45
C ALA A 15 -10.99 -44.45 -26.62
N ALA A 16 -10.14 -44.62 -25.60
CA ALA A 16 -10.53 -44.66 -24.17
C ALA A 16 -9.46 -45.35 -23.28
N LEU A 17 -9.00 -44.59 -22.27
CA LEU A 17 -8.89 -44.95 -20.85
C LEU A 17 -8.05 -46.17 -20.41
N MET A 18 -7.01 -45.94 -19.59
CA MET A 18 -7.06 -46.10 -18.11
C MET A 18 -5.65 -46.09 -17.44
N LEU A 19 -5.59 -45.36 -16.32
CA LEU A 19 -4.81 -45.53 -15.08
C LEU A 19 -3.32 -45.95 -15.12
N GLN A 20 -2.45 -44.98 -14.77
CA GLN A 20 -1.23 -45.19 -13.97
C GLN A 20 -1.11 -43.94 -13.08
N GLY A 21 -0.92 -43.95 -11.76
CA GLY A 21 -0.47 -44.96 -10.81
C GLY A 21 0.31 -44.17 -9.74
N CYS A 22 -0.21 -44.16 -8.51
CA CYS A 22 0.29 -43.39 -7.36
C CYS A 22 1.73 -43.76 -6.98
N LEU A 23 2.65 -42.78 -6.90
CA LEU A 23 3.92 -42.95 -6.18
C LEU A 23 3.78 -42.33 -4.79
N ILE A 24 3.50 -43.18 -3.80
CA ILE A 24 3.63 -42.87 -2.38
C ILE A 24 5.11 -42.99 -2.01
N ALA A 25 5.74 -41.86 -1.68
CA ALA A 25 7.06 -41.86 -1.06
C ALA A 25 6.90 -42.21 0.43
N ALA A 26 7.31 -43.42 0.81
CA ALA A 26 7.42 -43.84 2.19
C ALA A 26 8.63 -43.15 2.85
N LEU A 27 8.37 -42.26 3.80
CA LEU A 27 9.36 -41.74 4.73
C LEU A 27 9.59 -42.76 5.86
N PRO A 28 10.84 -43.15 6.18
CA PRO A 28 11.12 -44.00 7.31
C PRO A 28 10.94 -43.24 8.63
N VAL A 29 10.06 -43.76 9.48
CA VAL A 29 9.96 -43.42 10.90
C VAL A 29 11.24 -43.89 11.58
N VAL A 30 12.10 -42.95 11.97
CA VAL A 30 13.16 -43.20 12.95
C VAL A 30 12.71 -42.62 14.27
N ALA A 31 12.22 -43.50 15.14
CA ALA A 31 12.08 -43.24 16.56
C ALA A 31 13.45 -43.43 17.22
N GLY A 32 14.01 -42.36 17.77
CA GLY A 32 15.28 -42.37 18.50
C GLY A 32 15.27 -41.28 19.56
N GLY A 33 14.80 -41.62 20.76
CA GLY A 33 14.87 -40.75 21.92
C GLY A 33 16.30 -40.64 22.46
N ALA A 34 16.72 -39.41 22.77
CA ALA A 34 17.75 -39.15 23.75
C ALA A 34 17.34 -37.91 24.55
N LEU A 35 16.87 -38.17 25.77
CA LEU A 35 16.73 -37.19 26.84
C LEU A 35 18.13 -36.69 27.21
N ALA A 36 18.41 -35.41 26.97
CA ALA A 36 19.51 -34.70 27.60
C ALA A 36 18.90 -33.58 28.44
N THR A 37 18.71 -33.88 29.71
CA THR A 37 18.42 -32.91 30.76
C THR A 37 19.60 -31.94 30.85
N ARG A 38 19.37 -30.66 30.48
CA ARG A 38 20.27 -29.59 30.89
C ARG A 38 19.79 -29.06 32.22
N ASP A 39 20.53 -29.44 33.25
CA ASP A 39 20.51 -28.82 34.57
C ASP A 39 20.71 -27.31 34.42
N VAL A 40 19.64 -26.53 34.66
CA VAL A 40 19.79 -25.12 34.99
C VAL A 40 20.16 -25.08 36.46
N ALA A 41 21.47 -25.13 36.71
CA ALA A 41 22.04 -24.88 38.01
C ALA A 41 21.62 -23.49 38.47
N ARG A 42 20.87 -23.50 39.57
CA ARG A 42 20.41 -22.37 40.34
C ARG A 42 21.58 -21.89 41.19
N GLU A 43 22.32 -20.88 40.70
CA GLU A 43 23.25 -20.12 41.56
C GLU A 43 22.57 -18.84 42.05
N ALA A 44 22.32 -18.82 43.34
CA ALA A 44 21.96 -17.64 44.10
C ALA A 44 23.19 -16.72 44.21
N GLY A 45 23.12 -15.56 43.58
CA GLY A 45 24.20 -14.59 43.55
C GLY A 45 23.69 -13.16 43.48
N ARG A 46 23.28 -12.63 44.63
CA ARG A 46 23.39 -11.23 45.06
C ARG A 46 22.96 -10.13 44.07
N SER A 47 21.73 -9.66 44.29
CA SER A 47 21.21 -8.37 43.84
C SER A 47 22.08 -7.20 44.32
N THR A 48 22.66 -6.43 43.39
CA THR A 48 23.11 -5.05 43.61
C THR A 48 22.69 -4.21 42.42
N ALA A 49 21.62 -3.43 42.60
CA ALA A 49 21.14 -2.43 41.66
C ALA A 49 22.10 -1.23 41.60
N PRO A 50 22.44 -0.71 40.40
CA PRO A 50 22.99 0.63 40.26
C PRO A 50 21.86 1.65 40.14
N LYS A 51 21.87 2.59 41.09
CA LYS A 51 20.99 3.75 41.23
C LYS A 51 21.18 4.71 40.05
N ALA A 52 20.09 5.07 39.38
CA ALA A 52 20.04 6.19 38.45
C ALA A 52 20.40 7.49 39.20
N GLN A 53 21.45 8.17 38.76
CA GLN A 53 21.81 9.51 39.20
C GLN A 53 21.43 10.50 38.12
N THR A 54 20.40 11.28 38.44
CA THR A 54 20.04 12.55 37.82
C THR A 54 21.12 13.57 38.19
N SER A 55 21.76 14.16 37.18
CA SER A 55 22.67 15.29 37.33
C SER A 55 22.19 16.42 36.41
N GLU A 56 21.45 17.36 36.97
CA GLU A 56 21.27 18.71 36.40
C GLU A 56 22.60 19.47 36.47
N PRO A 57 22.99 20.23 35.44
CA PRO A 57 23.94 21.30 35.59
C PRO A 57 23.21 22.64 35.68
N THR A 58 23.09 23.14 36.90
CA THR A 58 22.82 24.56 37.20
C THR A 58 24.11 25.34 36.91
N GLY A 59 24.11 26.10 35.82
CA GLY A 59 25.22 26.98 35.41
C GLY A 59 24.74 28.42 35.29
N GLU A 60 24.81 29.15 36.40
CA GLU A 60 24.56 30.59 36.49
C GLU A 60 25.81 31.35 36.05
N VAL A 61 25.74 32.09 34.93
CA VAL A 61 26.77 33.09 34.57
C VAL A 61 26.11 34.42 34.17
N ARG A 62 26.03 35.27 35.18
CA ARG A 62 26.12 36.74 35.22
C ARG A 62 26.14 37.49 33.87
N VAL A 63 25.01 38.15 33.59
CA VAL A 63 24.90 39.25 32.62
C VAL A 63 25.58 40.49 33.21
N ALA A 64 26.67 40.94 32.58
CA ALA A 64 27.22 42.28 32.79
C ALA A 64 26.74 43.16 31.64
N GLY A 65 25.86 44.11 31.97
CA GLY A 65 25.46 45.18 31.08
C GLY A 65 26.49 46.29 31.04
N THR A 66 26.71 46.86 29.86
CA THR A 66 27.08 48.26 29.69
C THR A 66 26.26 48.85 28.56
N ALA A 67 25.41 49.80 28.94
CA ALA A 67 24.69 50.68 28.04
C ALA A 67 25.66 51.65 27.35
N SER A 68 25.37 52.00 26.10
CA SER A 68 25.82 53.27 25.52
C SER A 68 24.71 53.88 24.69
N ALA A 69 24.56 55.19 24.86
CA ALA A 69 23.38 55.99 24.65
C ALA A 69 23.12 56.39 23.19
N ALA A 70 21.87 56.77 22.93
CA ALA A 70 21.31 57.23 21.67
C ALA A 70 21.61 58.71 21.36
N THR A 71 21.70 59.08 20.06
CA THR A 71 21.14 60.33 19.46
C THR A 71 21.08 60.21 17.90
N PRO A 72 20.39 61.10 17.14
CA PRO A 72 19.33 60.78 16.15
C PRO A 72 19.77 60.85 14.67
N PRO A 73 18.91 60.53 13.67
CA PRO A 73 19.32 60.49 12.26
C PRO A 73 19.16 61.85 11.55
N PRO A 74 20.03 62.16 10.57
CA PRO A 74 19.73 63.14 9.52
C PRO A 74 19.10 62.48 8.29
N SER A 75 18.25 63.27 7.62
CA SER A 75 17.49 62.96 6.41
C SER A 75 18.27 63.26 5.13
N ALA A 76 17.81 62.63 4.03
CA ALA A 76 18.03 62.89 2.60
C ALA A 76 19.26 62.26 1.90
N ALA A 77 19.02 61.33 0.97
CA ALA A 77 18.96 61.61 -0.49
C ALA A 77 18.89 60.29 -1.30
N THR A 78 18.02 60.28 -2.31
CA THR A 78 17.65 59.18 -3.19
C THR A 78 18.66 58.93 -4.32
N PRO A 79 18.92 57.67 -4.74
CA PRO A 79 19.38 57.38 -6.09
C PRO A 79 18.21 56.95 -6.99
N GLN A 80 18.01 57.68 -8.09
CA GLN A 80 17.17 57.26 -9.21
C GLN A 80 17.70 55.96 -9.82
N SER A 81 16.82 54.96 -9.98
CA SER A 81 17.09 53.79 -10.82
C SER A 81 16.11 53.78 -11.98
N SER A 82 16.68 53.74 -13.19
CA SER A 82 15.99 53.82 -14.47
C SER A 82 15.06 52.63 -14.68
N ALA A 83 13.84 52.94 -15.11
CA ALA A 83 12.78 51.99 -15.38
C ALA A 83 13.12 51.05 -16.55
N THR A 84 12.98 49.74 -16.34
CA THR A 84 12.69 48.78 -17.41
C THR A 84 11.21 48.45 -17.31
N THR A 85 10.48 48.69 -18.40
CA THR A 85 9.01 48.56 -18.50
C THR A 85 8.57 47.11 -18.29
N ALA A 86 8.03 46.81 -17.10
CA ALA A 86 7.22 45.62 -16.87
C ALA A 86 5.75 45.97 -17.11
N SER A 87 5.09 45.20 -17.97
CA SER A 87 3.65 45.32 -18.28
C SER A 87 2.83 45.29 -16.99
N ALA A 88 2.09 46.38 -16.72
CA ALA A 88 1.19 46.46 -15.58
C ALA A 88 0.07 45.42 -15.75
N GLN A 89 0.09 44.36 -14.93
CA GLN A 89 -1.12 43.59 -14.67
C GLN A 89 -2.00 44.42 -13.74
N ASP A 90 -3.22 44.70 -14.20
CA ASP A 90 -4.26 45.40 -13.46
C ASP A 90 -4.69 44.55 -12.26
N TRP A 91 -4.05 44.74 -11.12
CA TRP A 91 -4.51 44.16 -9.85
C TRP A 91 -5.74 44.94 -9.38
N ARG A 92 -6.93 44.40 -9.60
CA ARG A 92 -8.17 44.91 -9.02
C ARG A 92 -8.36 44.26 -7.64
N VAL A 93 -8.50 45.11 -6.62
CA VAL A 93 -8.93 44.67 -5.28
C VAL A 93 -10.39 44.25 -5.39
N SER A 94 -10.68 43.00 -5.01
CA SER A 94 -12.05 42.48 -5.00
C SER A 94 -12.82 43.09 -3.82
N GLU A 95 -13.89 43.84 -4.08
CA GLU A 95 -14.80 44.35 -3.05
C GLU A 95 -15.75 43.25 -2.53
N LEU A 96 -15.20 42.16 -2.00
CA LEU A 96 -15.97 41.18 -1.25
C LEU A 96 -16.19 41.72 0.16
N THR A 97 -17.38 42.24 0.44
CA THR A 97 -17.79 42.71 1.78
C THR A 97 -18.20 41.55 2.70
N GLU A 98 -18.21 40.31 2.20
CA GLU A 98 -18.57 39.11 2.96
C GLU A 98 -17.78 37.90 2.44
N LEU A 99 -17.24 37.08 3.36
CA LEU A 99 -16.62 35.81 2.96
C LEU A 99 -17.72 34.86 2.47
N PRO A 100 -17.53 34.13 1.35
CA PRO A 100 -18.46 33.06 0.98
C PRO A 100 -18.58 32.10 2.16
N ALA A 101 -19.81 31.69 2.47
CA ALA A 101 -20.07 30.66 3.47
C ALA A 101 -19.11 29.48 3.22
N PRO A 102 -18.51 28.89 4.26
CA PRO A 102 -17.65 27.73 4.06
C PRO A 102 -18.48 26.73 3.26
N THR A 103 -18.09 26.48 2.02
CA THR A 103 -18.48 25.26 1.33
C THR A 103 -18.00 24.19 2.27
N GLY A 104 -18.92 23.68 3.09
CA GLY A 104 -18.69 22.44 3.79
C GLY A 104 -18.17 21.52 2.72
N ALA A 105 -16.95 21.05 2.90
CA ALA A 105 -16.51 19.84 2.25
C ALA A 105 -17.45 18.75 2.78
N GLY A 106 -18.66 18.71 2.22
CA GLY A 106 -19.43 17.50 2.15
C GLY A 106 -18.48 16.56 1.44
N VAL A 107 -17.92 15.64 2.22
CA VAL A 107 -17.22 14.47 1.71
C VAL A 107 -18.25 13.78 0.83
N ALA A 108 -18.22 14.14 -0.45
CA ALA A 108 -19.04 13.51 -1.46
C ALA A 108 -18.62 12.04 -1.44
N ALA A 109 -19.60 11.18 -1.18
CA ALA A 109 -19.44 9.74 -1.20
C ALA A 109 -18.76 9.30 -2.50
N SER A 110 -17.60 8.64 -2.33
CA SER A 110 -16.99 7.63 -3.20
C SER A 110 -17.54 7.51 -4.63
N GLY A 111 -17.12 8.44 -5.48
CA GLY A 111 -16.91 8.17 -6.90
C GLY A 111 -15.42 8.03 -7.11
N SER A 112 -14.97 6.92 -7.73
CA SER A 112 -13.56 6.72 -8.04
C SER A 112 -13.01 7.95 -8.75
N ALA A 113 -12.05 8.65 -8.15
CA ALA A 113 -11.34 9.73 -8.82
C ALA A 113 -10.78 9.14 -10.14
N PRO A 114 -11.21 9.61 -11.33
CA PRO A 114 -10.85 8.97 -12.58
C PRO A 114 -9.34 8.92 -12.74
N GLY A 115 -8.78 7.71 -12.82
CA GLY A 115 -7.37 7.49 -13.18
C GLY A 115 -6.38 7.13 -12.05
N THR A 116 -6.80 7.01 -10.79
CA THR A 116 -5.86 6.61 -9.70
C THR A 116 -5.26 5.21 -9.94
N TYR A 117 -6.09 4.23 -10.31
CA TYR A 117 -5.62 2.89 -10.71
C TYR A 117 -4.78 2.90 -12.00
N ASN A 118 -4.97 3.89 -12.88
CA ASN A 118 -4.12 4.03 -14.06
C ASN A 118 -2.70 4.47 -13.65
N ALA A 119 -2.56 5.41 -12.72
CA ALA A 119 -1.26 5.82 -12.19
C ALA A 119 -0.55 4.67 -11.48
N PHE A 120 -1.28 3.93 -10.63
CA PHE A 120 -0.79 2.72 -9.96
C PHE A 120 -0.25 1.68 -10.95
N ALA A 121 -1.07 1.28 -11.93
CA ALA A 121 -0.69 0.27 -12.90
C ALA A 121 0.45 0.73 -13.82
N SER A 122 0.43 2.00 -14.26
CA SER A 122 1.50 2.55 -15.11
C SER A 122 2.85 2.56 -14.38
N TYR A 123 2.85 2.94 -13.09
CA TYR A 123 4.06 2.89 -12.28
C TYR A 123 4.54 1.44 -12.07
N ALA A 124 3.63 0.53 -11.73
CA ALA A 124 3.96 -0.87 -11.52
C ALA A 124 4.55 -1.52 -12.78
N LEU A 125 3.97 -1.28 -13.96
CA LEU A 125 4.51 -1.77 -15.24
C LEU A 125 5.91 -1.20 -15.51
N ALA A 126 6.12 0.09 -15.23
CA ALA A 126 7.44 0.71 -15.38
C ALA A 126 8.47 0.07 -14.43
N GLN A 127 8.11 -0.20 -13.18
CA GLN A 127 9.00 -0.89 -12.22
C GLN A 127 9.26 -2.36 -12.61
N ALA A 128 8.26 -3.05 -13.16
CA ALA A 128 8.37 -4.43 -13.58
C ALA A 128 9.38 -4.62 -14.73
N ALA A 129 9.46 -3.64 -15.63
CA ALA A 129 10.39 -3.63 -16.76
C ALA A 129 11.86 -3.35 -16.36
N LEU A 130 12.11 -2.85 -15.15
CA LEU A 130 13.47 -2.55 -14.66
C LEU A 130 14.22 -3.81 -14.24
N ALA A 131 15.55 -3.74 -14.28
CA ALA A 131 16.39 -4.80 -13.74
C ALA A 131 16.10 -5.02 -12.24
N PRO A 132 16.32 -6.25 -11.71
CA PRO A 132 16.03 -6.60 -10.31
C PRO A 132 16.41 -5.55 -9.27
N LYS A 133 17.66 -5.06 -9.32
CA LYS A 133 18.24 -4.08 -8.37
C LYS A 133 17.86 -2.62 -8.64
N GLU A 134 17.27 -2.32 -9.80
CA GLU A 134 16.90 -0.97 -10.20
C GLU A 134 15.45 -0.63 -9.81
N ALA A 135 14.60 -1.64 -9.75
CA ALA A 135 13.23 -1.48 -9.29
C ALA A 135 13.19 -1.11 -7.81
N LYS A 136 12.21 -0.27 -7.50
CA LYS A 136 11.98 0.29 -6.17
C LYS A 136 10.85 -0.48 -5.51
N SER A 137 11.13 -1.05 -4.34
CA SER A 137 10.09 -1.62 -3.48
C SER A 137 9.10 -0.54 -3.04
N ALA A 138 7.89 -0.96 -2.67
CA ALA A 138 6.90 -0.18 -1.95
C ALA A 138 6.97 -0.44 -0.44
N VAL A 139 7.84 -1.34 0.03
CA VAL A 139 7.92 -1.75 1.43
C VAL A 139 9.06 -1.02 2.13
N LEU A 140 8.77 -0.45 3.30
CA LEU A 140 9.78 0.17 4.15
C LEU A 140 10.76 -0.89 4.67
N ALA A 141 12.05 -0.54 4.73
CA ALA A 141 13.09 -1.40 5.31
C ALA A 141 12.86 -1.62 6.81
N ASN A 142 12.28 -0.62 7.48
CA ASN A 142 11.87 -0.69 8.87
C ASN A 142 10.44 -0.15 8.99
N PRO A 143 9.41 -1.01 8.95
CA PRO A 143 8.03 -0.62 9.23
C PRO A 143 7.91 0.19 10.52
N GLY A 144 7.01 1.16 10.56
CA GLY A 144 6.89 2.04 11.74
C GLY A 144 7.91 3.18 11.79
N SER A 145 8.91 3.21 10.90
CA SER A 145 9.89 4.29 10.83
C SER A 145 9.49 5.40 9.85
N LEU A 146 9.92 6.63 10.16
CA LEU A 146 9.67 7.83 9.35
C LEU A 146 10.82 8.16 8.39
N ASP A 147 11.78 7.26 8.19
CA ASP A 147 13.00 7.58 7.42
C ASP A 147 12.84 7.43 5.90
N GLY A 148 11.79 6.73 5.45
CA GLY A 148 11.46 6.49 4.05
C GLY A 148 12.38 5.47 3.35
N LYS A 149 13.24 4.78 4.08
CA LYS A 149 14.10 3.73 3.51
C LYS A 149 13.26 2.53 3.14
N ARG A 150 13.56 1.94 2.00
CA ARG A 150 12.84 0.81 1.44
C ARG A 150 13.70 -0.44 1.41
N VAL A 151 13.06 -1.59 1.46
CA VAL A 151 13.72 -2.86 1.17
C VAL A 151 14.22 -2.82 -0.28
N GLU A 152 15.43 -3.34 -0.52
CA GLU A 152 15.93 -3.49 -1.88
C GLU A 152 15.25 -4.66 -2.59
N CYS A 153 14.79 -4.43 -3.81
CA CYS A 153 14.36 -5.52 -4.66
C CYS A 153 15.57 -6.35 -5.11
N ARG A 154 15.41 -7.68 -5.03
CA ARG A 154 16.38 -8.65 -5.55
C ARG A 154 15.74 -9.37 -6.73
N SER A 155 16.12 -10.62 -6.98
CA SER A 155 15.62 -11.45 -8.07
C SER A 155 14.24 -12.06 -7.81
N GLN A 156 13.50 -11.62 -6.79
CA GLN A 156 12.14 -12.09 -6.56
C GLN A 156 11.20 -11.67 -7.71
N PRO A 157 10.15 -12.45 -7.99
CA PRO A 157 9.08 -12.01 -8.88
C PRO A 157 8.48 -10.67 -8.44
N ARG A 158 7.97 -9.91 -9.41
CA ARG A 158 7.35 -8.60 -9.16
C ARG A 158 5.93 -8.82 -8.65
N ALA A 159 5.53 -8.05 -7.65
CA ALA A 159 4.16 -8.06 -7.19
C ALA A 159 3.63 -6.67 -6.91
N VAL A 160 2.31 -6.54 -6.99
CA VAL A 160 1.56 -5.41 -6.45
C VAL A 160 0.61 -5.89 -5.38
N LEU A 161 0.20 -4.98 -4.49
CA LEU A 161 -0.77 -5.26 -3.46
C LEU A 161 -1.92 -4.26 -3.53
N ILE A 162 -3.15 -4.74 -3.40
CA ILE A 162 -4.36 -3.91 -3.45
C ILE A 162 -5.19 -4.17 -2.20
N ASP A 163 -5.51 -3.12 -1.48
CA ASP A 163 -6.39 -3.16 -0.33
C ASP A 163 -7.87 -3.26 -0.75
N LEU A 164 -8.59 -4.18 -0.11
CA LEU A 164 -10.01 -4.41 -0.36
C LEU A 164 -10.92 -3.71 0.67
N ASP A 165 -10.39 -3.36 1.83
CA ASP A 165 -11.18 -2.84 2.93
C ASP A 165 -11.40 -1.33 2.71
N PRO A 166 -12.64 -0.85 2.70
CA PRO A 166 -12.87 0.58 2.79
C PRO A 166 -12.39 1.15 4.13
N ASP A 167 -12.05 2.43 4.17
CA ASP A 167 -11.67 3.12 5.40
C ASP A 167 -12.59 2.79 6.58
N GLY A 168 -11.96 2.31 7.67
CA GLY A 168 -12.60 1.91 8.92
C GLY A 168 -13.52 0.69 8.84
N ARG A 169 -13.60 -0.04 7.72
CA ARG A 169 -14.57 -1.12 7.50
C ARG A 169 -13.94 -2.33 6.81
N MET A 170 -14.44 -3.52 7.10
CA MET A 170 -14.03 -4.71 6.34
C MET A 170 -14.73 -4.76 4.98
N PHE A 171 -14.04 -5.34 3.99
CA PHE A 171 -14.61 -5.67 2.69
C PHE A 171 -15.96 -6.38 2.82
N ALA A 172 -16.99 -5.92 2.11
CA ALA A 172 -18.31 -6.55 2.15
C ALA A 172 -18.28 -7.92 1.44
N LEU A 173 -19.00 -8.92 1.97
CA LEU A 173 -19.13 -10.25 1.34
C LEU A 173 -20.44 -10.40 0.55
N ASP A 174 -21.19 -9.32 0.44
CA ASP A 174 -22.51 -9.23 -0.18
C ASP A 174 -22.72 -7.84 -0.79
N GLY A 175 -23.90 -7.64 -1.39
CA GLY A 175 -24.28 -6.39 -2.06
C GLY A 175 -23.85 -6.32 -3.52
N ALA A 176 -24.08 -5.16 -4.14
CA ALA A 176 -23.75 -4.93 -5.55
C ALA A 176 -22.24 -5.08 -5.80
N ILE A 177 -21.91 -5.66 -6.95
CA ILE A 177 -20.53 -5.84 -7.41
C ILE A 177 -20.41 -5.04 -8.71
N PRO A 178 -20.08 -3.74 -8.63
CA PRO A 178 -19.81 -2.96 -9.82
C PRO A 178 -18.55 -3.52 -10.50
N SER A 179 -18.58 -3.60 -11.83
CA SER A 179 -17.39 -3.84 -12.64
C SER A 179 -16.88 -2.50 -13.15
N ASP A 180 -15.58 -2.24 -12.97
CA ASP A 180 -14.89 -1.12 -13.60
C ASP A 180 -13.98 -1.68 -14.71
N PRO A 181 -14.38 -1.60 -15.99
CA PRO A 181 -13.59 -2.13 -17.10
C PRO A 181 -12.18 -1.50 -17.18
N GLY A 182 -12.02 -0.27 -16.71
CA GLY A 182 -10.73 0.41 -16.68
C GLY A 182 -9.77 -0.24 -15.68
N ILE A 183 -10.24 -0.57 -14.49
CA ILE A 183 -9.44 -1.31 -13.49
C ILE A 183 -9.14 -2.72 -14.02
N VAL A 184 -10.15 -3.44 -14.49
CA VAL A 184 -10.01 -4.80 -15.02
C VAL A 184 -8.93 -4.87 -16.11
N ALA A 185 -8.97 -3.98 -17.10
CA ALA A 185 -7.98 -3.95 -18.18
C ALA A 185 -6.55 -3.68 -17.68
N LYS A 186 -6.39 -2.89 -16.62
CA LYS A 186 -5.07 -2.58 -16.04
C LYS A 186 -4.51 -3.75 -15.24
N LEU A 187 -5.34 -4.46 -14.47
CA LEU A 187 -4.91 -5.65 -13.75
C LEU A 187 -4.53 -6.78 -14.71
N ASP A 188 -5.33 -6.98 -15.76
CA ASP A 188 -5.03 -7.91 -16.84
C ASP A 188 -3.71 -7.56 -17.56
N GLN A 189 -3.41 -6.27 -17.76
CA GLN A 189 -2.11 -5.83 -18.27
C GLN A 189 -0.94 -6.19 -17.33
N LEU A 190 -1.12 -6.05 -16.01
CA LEU A 190 -0.10 -6.42 -15.01
C LEU A 190 0.17 -7.93 -15.05
N ARG A 191 -0.88 -8.76 -15.06
CA ARG A 191 -0.73 -10.22 -15.14
C ARG A 191 0.01 -10.66 -16.41
N ARG A 192 -0.29 -10.06 -17.55
CA ARG A 192 0.43 -10.31 -18.83
C ARG A 192 1.93 -9.95 -18.80
N GLN A 193 2.38 -9.22 -17.77
CA GLN A 193 3.79 -8.86 -17.57
C GLN A 193 4.38 -9.61 -16.38
N ASP A 194 3.79 -10.74 -16.00
CA ASP A 194 4.21 -11.59 -14.89
C ASP A 194 4.29 -10.84 -13.55
N VAL A 195 3.47 -9.80 -13.38
CA VAL A 195 3.31 -9.11 -12.11
C VAL A 195 2.22 -9.82 -11.30
N THR A 196 2.61 -10.43 -10.19
CA THR A 196 1.68 -11.05 -9.24
C THR A 196 0.80 -9.98 -8.59
N ILE A 197 -0.50 -10.25 -8.51
CA ILE A 197 -1.43 -9.39 -7.78
C ILE A 197 -1.76 -10.06 -6.44
N GLY A 198 -1.56 -9.31 -5.36
CA GLY A 198 -2.04 -9.66 -4.03
C GLY A 198 -3.22 -8.79 -3.64
N TRP A 199 -4.23 -9.39 -3.02
CA TRP A 199 -5.37 -8.71 -2.42
C TRP A 199 -5.31 -8.84 -0.90
N ILE A 200 -5.34 -7.73 -0.18
CA ILE A 200 -5.28 -7.74 1.29
C ILE A 200 -6.59 -7.26 1.90
N SER A 201 -7.01 -7.93 2.97
CA SER A 201 -8.19 -7.58 3.75
C SER A 201 -8.05 -8.09 5.19
N SER A 202 -8.66 -7.37 6.13
CA SER A 202 -8.79 -7.74 7.54
C SER A 202 -9.77 -8.90 7.76
N ARG A 203 -10.44 -9.35 6.67
CA ARG A 203 -11.24 -10.57 6.65
C ARG A 203 -10.41 -11.79 7.02
N LEU A 204 -11.04 -12.76 7.68
CA LEU A 204 -10.39 -14.00 8.07
C LEU A 204 -10.28 -14.97 6.88
N MET A 205 -9.35 -15.93 6.97
CA MET A 205 -9.18 -16.98 5.96
C MET A 205 -10.45 -17.78 5.65
N ILE A 206 -11.38 -17.89 6.61
CA ILE A 206 -12.67 -18.58 6.40
C ILE A 206 -13.53 -17.89 5.33
N ASP A 207 -13.31 -16.60 5.07
CA ASP A 207 -14.03 -15.82 4.06
C ASP A 207 -13.41 -15.93 2.66
N ALA A 208 -12.32 -16.71 2.48
CA ALA A 208 -11.54 -16.74 1.25
C ALA A 208 -12.35 -17.04 -0.01
N GLU A 209 -13.20 -18.07 0.02
CA GLU A 209 -14.03 -18.46 -1.13
C GLU A 209 -15.01 -17.34 -1.49
N ARG A 210 -15.68 -16.74 -0.50
CA ARG A 210 -16.59 -15.61 -0.71
C ARG A 210 -15.89 -14.40 -1.30
N ILE A 211 -14.65 -14.12 -0.91
CA ILE A 211 -13.86 -13.04 -1.49
C ILE A 211 -13.49 -13.35 -2.94
N ARG A 212 -13.05 -14.58 -3.24
CA ARG A 212 -12.78 -15.01 -4.62
C ARG A 212 -14.01 -14.89 -5.52
N ASP A 213 -15.18 -15.30 -5.03
CA ASP A 213 -16.43 -15.17 -5.77
C ASP A 213 -16.72 -13.70 -6.13
N ARG A 214 -16.49 -12.76 -5.20
CA ARG A 214 -16.66 -11.33 -5.47
C ARG A 214 -15.63 -10.78 -6.45
N LEU A 215 -14.37 -11.18 -6.34
CA LEU A 215 -13.32 -10.77 -7.26
C LEU A 215 -13.54 -11.33 -8.68
N SER A 216 -14.02 -12.56 -8.79
CA SER A 216 -14.39 -13.17 -10.07
C SER A 216 -15.62 -12.49 -10.67
N ALA A 217 -16.68 -12.27 -9.88
CA ALA A 217 -17.91 -11.62 -10.34
C ALA A 217 -17.72 -10.16 -10.78
N SER A 218 -16.76 -9.44 -10.19
CA SER A 218 -16.38 -8.08 -10.64
C SER A 218 -15.53 -8.07 -11.91
N GLY A 219 -14.96 -9.23 -12.28
CA GLY A 219 -13.96 -9.37 -13.34
C GLY A 219 -12.55 -8.95 -12.92
N LEU A 220 -12.33 -8.61 -11.64
CA LEU A 220 -11.02 -8.19 -11.15
C LEU A 220 -10.03 -9.35 -11.08
N ASP A 221 -10.47 -10.54 -10.67
CA ASP A 221 -9.71 -11.80 -10.72
C ASP A 221 -10.59 -12.93 -11.29
N PRO A 222 -10.78 -12.97 -12.62
CA PRO A 222 -11.72 -13.90 -13.25
C PRO A 222 -11.26 -15.36 -13.19
N LEU A 223 -9.94 -15.61 -13.06
CA LEU A 223 -9.37 -16.96 -12.99
C LEU A 223 -9.17 -17.46 -11.56
N GLY A 224 -9.24 -16.57 -10.56
CA GLY A 224 -9.05 -16.93 -9.15
C GLY A 224 -7.59 -17.25 -8.80
N GLU A 225 -6.64 -16.77 -9.61
CA GLU A 225 -5.21 -17.11 -9.51
C GLU A 225 -4.43 -16.10 -8.66
N ASP A 226 -5.01 -14.94 -8.34
CA ASP A 226 -4.34 -13.94 -7.52
C ASP A 226 -4.17 -14.41 -6.08
N THR A 227 -3.18 -13.82 -5.39
CA THR A 227 -2.90 -14.18 -3.99
C THR A 227 -3.83 -13.44 -3.04
N LEU A 228 -4.47 -14.14 -2.11
CA LEU A 228 -5.25 -13.53 -1.03
C LEU A 228 -4.43 -13.46 0.28
N LEU A 229 -4.30 -12.25 0.82
CA LEU A 229 -3.67 -11.96 2.10
C LEU A 229 -4.77 -11.67 3.12
N LEU A 230 -5.40 -12.73 3.63
CA LEU A 230 -6.45 -12.68 4.66
C LEU A 230 -5.88 -13.00 6.02
N MET A 231 -6.53 -12.60 7.10
CA MET A 231 -6.01 -12.83 8.46
C MET A 231 -6.26 -14.27 8.95
N ASN A 232 -5.31 -14.85 9.69
CA ASN A 232 -5.44 -16.13 10.38
C ASN A 232 -6.27 -16.01 11.66
N SER A 233 -6.25 -14.83 12.28
CA SER A 233 -6.91 -14.52 13.54
C SER A 233 -7.24 -13.03 13.63
N PHE A 234 -8.13 -12.64 14.54
CA PHE A 234 -8.57 -11.26 14.69
C PHE A 234 -7.49 -10.29 15.20
N ASP A 235 -6.44 -10.82 15.84
CA ASP A 235 -5.29 -10.06 16.34
C ASP A 235 -4.18 -9.92 15.28
N GLU A 236 -4.26 -10.65 14.17
CA GLU A 236 -3.30 -10.48 13.07
C GLU A 236 -3.53 -9.15 12.36
N ARG A 237 -2.43 -8.46 12.07
CA ARG A 237 -2.42 -7.14 11.42
C ARG A 237 -2.05 -7.27 9.95
N LYS A 238 -2.64 -6.42 9.10
CA LYS A 238 -2.27 -6.28 7.68
C LYS A 238 -0.77 -6.08 7.48
N GLN A 239 -0.11 -5.31 8.36
CA GLN A 239 1.34 -5.08 8.30
C GLN A 239 2.14 -6.38 8.29
N THR A 240 1.78 -7.36 9.12
CA THR A 240 2.43 -8.68 9.18
C THR A 240 2.21 -9.45 7.89
N ARG A 241 0.98 -9.44 7.35
CA ARG A 241 0.68 -10.09 6.06
C ARG A 241 1.43 -9.47 4.89
N ARG A 242 1.51 -8.13 4.84
CA ARG A 242 2.32 -7.40 3.84
C ARG A 242 3.79 -7.80 3.91
N ALA A 243 4.36 -7.87 5.12
CA ALA A 243 5.75 -8.25 5.32
C ALA A 243 6.02 -9.69 4.87
N ALA A 244 5.13 -10.63 5.18
CA ALA A 244 5.23 -12.02 4.72
C ALA A 244 5.15 -12.11 3.19
N PHE A 245 4.23 -11.39 2.56
CA PHE A 245 4.17 -11.35 1.08
C PHE A 245 5.44 -10.73 0.47
N ALA A 246 5.97 -9.68 1.09
CA ALA A 246 7.17 -9.01 0.62
C ALA A 246 8.48 -9.80 0.84
N SER A 247 8.47 -10.91 1.59
CA SER A 247 9.65 -11.80 1.66
C SER A 247 9.82 -12.60 0.37
N ASP A 248 8.71 -12.95 -0.27
CA ASP A 248 8.68 -13.83 -1.43
C ASP A 248 8.66 -13.05 -2.74
N TYR A 249 8.14 -11.81 -2.70
CA TYR A 249 7.98 -10.93 -3.85
C TYR A 249 8.70 -9.59 -3.66
N CYS A 250 9.21 -9.03 -4.76
CA CYS A 250 9.51 -7.60 -4.80
C CYS A 250 8.18 -6.85 -4.99
N LEU A 251 7.59 -6.45 -3.87
CA LEU A 251 6.36 -5.66 -3.85
C LEU A 251 6.67 -4.23 -4.34
N ILE A 252 6.33 -3.93 -5.60
CA ILE A 252 6.71 -2.69 -6.30
C ILE A 252 5.67 -1.57 -6.15
N ALA A 253 4.40 -1.90 -5.90
CA ALA A 253 3.35 -0.91 -5.67
C ALA A 253 2.27 -1.43 -4.73
N ILE A 254 1.68 -0.52 -3.95
CA ILE A 254 0.54 -0.78 -3.07
C ILE A 254 -0.55 0.24 -3.40
N ALA A 255 -1.79 -0.23 -3.54
CA ALA A 255 -3.00 0.57 -3.69
C ALA A 255 -3.89 0.41 -2.46
N GLY A 256 -4.36 1.51 -1.90
CA GLY A 256 -5.26 1.55 -0.72
C GLY A 256 -5.90 2.92 -0.57
N ASP A 257 -6.98 3.04 0.19
CA ASP A 257 -7.72 4.30 0.31
C ASP A 257 -7.24 5.18 1.47
N THR A 258 -6.47 4.61 2.40
CA THR A 258 -5.87 5.30 3.53
C THR A 258 -4.33 5.20 3.53
N MET A 259 -3.67 6.01 4.34
CA MET A 259 -2.20 5.92 4.48
C MET A 259 -1.77 4.68 5.31
N SER A 260 -2.63 4.15 6.18
CA SER A 260 -2.33 2.95 6.97
C SER A 260 -2.36 1.65 6.15
N ASP A 261 -2.95 1.68 4.96
CA ASP A 261 -2.83 0.63 3.94
C ASP A 261 -1.41 0.49 3.36
N PHE A 262 -0.51 1.43 3.65
CA PHE A 262 0.89 1.33 3.25
C PHE A 262 1.80 1.02 4.44
N ASP A 263 1.61 1.73 5.55
CA ASP A 263 2.30 1.47 6.81
C ASP A 263 1.40 1.81 8.00
N GLU A 264 1.23 0.83 8.89
CA GLU A 264 0.37 0.91 10.06
C GLU A 264 0.70 2.08 11.01
N LEU A 265 1.92 2.61 10.97
CA LEU A 265 2.32 3.80 11.73
C LEU A 265 1.32 4.94 11.64
N TYR A 266 0.70 5.13 10.47
CA TYR A 266 -0.24 6.22 10.24
C TYR A 266 -1.45 6.22 11.18
N ASP A 267 -1.86 5.05 11.70
CA ASP A 267 -2.93 4.95 12.70
C ASP A 267 -2.50 5.51 14.07
N TYR A 268 -1.19 5.63 14.30
CA TYR A 268 -0.60 6.01 15.59
C TYR A 268 0.03 7.40 15.59
N LEU A 269 0.10 8.06 14.43
CA LEU A 269 0.67 9.41 14.32
C LEU A 269 -0.27 10.44 14.94
N LYS A 270 0.18 11.06 16.04
CA LYS A 270 -0.49 12.23 16.63
C LYS A 270 -0.43 13.46 15.71
N ASN A 271 0.65 13.59 14.95
CA ASN A 271 0.85 14.65 13.98
C ASN A 271 1.28 14.04 12.63
N PRO A 272 0.43 14.07 11.60
CA PRO A 272 0.72 13.47 10.29
C PRO A 272 1.89 14.16 9.55
N ASP A 273 2.19 15.43 9.86
CA ASP A 273 3.30 16.16 9.20
C ASP A 273 4.68 15.56 9.55
N MET A 274 4.77 14.78 10.61
CA MET A 274 5.98 14.03 10.97
C MET A 274 6.37 12.99 9.92
N ALA A 275 5.44 12.57 9.06
CA ALA A 275 5.68 11.65 7.96
C ALA A 275 6.15 12.32 6.65
N THR A 276 6.74 13.52 6.73
CA THR A 276 7.18 14.27 5.54
C THR A 276 8.07 13.45 4.59
N ARG A 277 8.99 12.61 5.10
CA ARG A 277 9.84 11.77 4.24
C ARG A 277 9.06 10.67 3.52
N LEU A 278 7.97 10.17 4.11
CA LEU A 278 7.12 9.16 3.51
C LEU A 278 6.25 9.73 2.38
N PHE A 279 6.06 11.05 2.32
CA PHE A 279 5.32 11.68 1.21
C PHE A 279 5.97 11.42 -0.15
N ALA A 280 7.29 11.20 -0.20
CA ALA A 280 8.00 10.84 -1.42
C ALA A 280 7.64 9.45 -1.97
N LEU A 281 6.95 8.60 -1.18
CA LEU A 281 6.47 7.29 -1.61
C LEU A 281 5.10 7.39 -2.28
N ARG A 282 4.33 8.47 -2.04
CA ARG A 282 3.06 8.70 -2.72
C ARG A 282 3.30 8.89 -4.22
N ASN A 283 2.51 8.19 -5.03
CA ASN A 283 2.66 8.09 -6.48
C ASN A 283 4.03 7.50 -6.94
N ALA A 284 4.80 6.92 -6.01
CA ALA A 284 6.12 6.35 -6.25
C ALA A 284 6.33 5.04 -5.46
N GLY A 285 5.26 4.24 -5.43
CA GLY A 285 5.15 2.98 -4.70
C GLY A 285 3.85 2.89 -3.89
N TRP A 286 3.34 4.01 -3.36
CA TRP A 286 2.09 4.07 -2.61
C TRP A 286 1.05 4.89 -3.37
N PHE A 287 -0.11 4.31 -3.63
CA PHE A 287 -1.15 4.93 -4.44
C PHE A 287 -2.45 5.00 -3.64
N ILE A 288 -2.88 6.22 -3.33
CA ILE A 288 -4.20 6.45 -2.74
C ILE A 288 -5.25 6.22 -3.83
N THR A 289 -6.08 5.21 -3.64
CA THR A 289 -7.11 4.75 -4.57
C THR A 289 -8.39 4.46 -3.79
N PRO A 290 -9.59 4.66 -4.36
CA PRO A 290 -10.80 4.11 -3.75
C PRO A 290 -10.70 2.57 -3.68
N PRO A 291 -11.47 1.91 -2.79
CA PRO A 291 -11.62 0.46 -2.81
C PRO A 291 -12.06 0.00 -4.21
N PRO A 292 -11.48 -1.08 -4.75
CA PRO A 292 -11.73 -1.53 -6.12
C PRO A 292 -13.15 -2.06 -6.31
N ILE A 293 -13.81 -2.45 -5.22
CA ILE A 293 -15.22 -2.84 -5.21
C ILE A 293 -15.92 -2.01 -4.13
N THR A 294 -16.69 -1.01 -4.56
CA THR A 294 -17.55 -0.23 -3.66
C THR A 294 -18.89 -0.94 -3.50
N SER A 295 -19.22 -1.40 -2.30
CA SER A 295 -20.58 -1.85 -2.02
C SER A 295 -21.49 -0.63 -1.86
N THR A 296 -22.39 -0.43 -2.82
CA THR A 296 -23.54 0.44 -2.58
C THR A 296 -24.54 -0.33 -1.73
N PRO A 297 -25.04 0.23 -0.61
CA PRO A 297 -26.16 -0.37 0.11
C PRO A 297 -27.32 -0.59 -0.87
N LEU A 298 -27.97 -1.75 -0.79
CA LEU A 298 -29.19 -1.99 -1.55
C LEU A 298 -30.20 -0.90 -1.16
N ALA A 299 -30.72 -0.14 -2.13
CA ALA A 299 -31.70 0.88 -1.85
C ALA A 299 -32.87 0.25 -1.09
N THR A 300 -33.06 0.63 0.17
CA THR A 300 -34.21 0.19 0.95
C THR A 300 -35.45 0.71 0.23
N ALA A 301 -36.28 -0.19 -0.31
CA ALA A 301 -37.56 0.20 -0.88
C ALA A 301 -38.34 1.03 0.17
N PRO A 302 -38.98 2.14 -0.21
CA PRO A 302 -39.76 2.92 0.73
C PRO A 302 -40.84 2.02 1.32
N MET A 303 -40.82 1.84 2.65
CA MET A 303 -41.96 1.25 3.35
C MET A 303 -43.16 2.15 3.11
N THR A 304 -44.11 1.67 2.33
CA THR A 304 -45.45 2.24 2.26
C THR A 304 -46.07 2.14 3.65
N GLN A 305 -46.27 3.28 4.31
CA GLN A 305 -47.18 3.37 5.44
C GLN A 305 -48.60 3.30 4.87
N GLU A 306 -49.34 2.24 5.20
CA GLU A 306 -50.81 2.22 5.14
C GLU A 306 -51.40 2.99 6.32
#